data_AF-A0A7Y9HMB5-F1
#
_entry.id   AF-A0A7Y9HMB5-F1
#
_cell.length_a   1.000
_cell.length_b   1.000
_cell.length_c   1.000
_cell.angle_alpha   90.00
_cell.angle_beta   90.00
_cell.angle_gamma   90.00
#
_symmetry.space_group_name_H-M   'P 1'
#
loop_
_entity.id
_entity.type
_entity.pdbx_description
1 polymer ?
#
loop_
_entity_poly.entity_id
_entity_poly.type
_entity_poly.pdbx_seq_one_letter_code
_entity_poly.pdbx_strand_id
1 'polypeptide(L)'
;MSDIYRSQFRMPLALFEKLKSEAGKSKRSANAELVARLERSLADSSNEIDLRILFETLERLSLRNPAMRYSFGINLGGKLDERPAEIAGGKWALEPEPGDALADFVAEQSSKVVRSAKAKP
;
A
#
# COMPACT_ATOMS: atom_id res chain seq x y z
N MET A 1 -27.86 -26.33 4.84
CA MET A 1 -27.63 -26.06 6.27
C MET A 1 -26.47 -25.09 6.35
N SER A 2 -26.64 -23.87 6.87
CA SER A 2 -25.50 -23.00 7.15
C SER A 2 -24.79 -23.53 8.38
N ASP A 3 -23.50 -23.86 8.25
CA ASP A 3 -22.64 -24.26 9.37
C ASP A 3 -22.40 -23.03 10.26
N ILE A 4 -23.31 -22.79 11.20
CA ILE A 4 -23.20 -21.69 12.15
C ILE A 4 -22.40 -22.18 13.35
N TYR A 5 -21.15 -21.75 13.45
CA TYR A 5 -20.35 -21.93 14.66
C TYR A 5 -20.93 -21.10 15.81
N ARG A 6 -21.31 -21.77 16.90
CA ARG A 6 -21.86 -21.12 18.11
C ARG A 6 -20.89 -21.29 19.26
N SER A 7 -20.24 -20.20 19.65
CA SER A 7 -19.35 -20.16 20.81
C SER A 7 -19.61 -18.91 21.65
N GLN A 8 -19.31 -19.00 22.94
CA GLN A 8 -19.40 -17.87 23.86
C GLN A 8 -18.10 -17.07 23.79
N PHE A 9 -18.12 -15.95 23.08
CA PHE A 9 -17.00 -15.01 23.06
C PHE A 9 -16.99 -14.18 24.35
N ARG A 10 -15.92 -14.33 25.14
CA ARG A 10 -15.70 -13.53 26.34
C ARG A 10 -15.06 -12.19 25.96
N MET A 11 -15.58 -11.11 26.53
CA MET A 11 -15.18 -9.75 26.21
C MET A 11 -15.13 -8.90 27.50
N PRO A 12 -14.17 -7.96 27.63
CA PRO A 12 -14.18 -6.98 28.70
C PRO A 12 -15.46 -6.11 28.69
N LEU A 13 -16.02 -5.83 29.85
CA LEU A 13 -17.31 -5.11 29.98
C LEU A 13 -17.34 -3.78 29.20
N ALA A 14 -16.28 -2.97 29.33
CA ALA A 14 -16.19 -1.68 28.65
C ALA A 14 -16.23 -1.81 27.12
N LEU A 15 -15.73 -2.92 26.56
CA LEU A 15 -15.78 -3.16 25.12
C LEU A 15 -17.20 -3.57 24.69
N PHE A 16 -17.89 -4.38 25.51
CA PHE A 16 -19.26 -4.80 25.24
C PHE A 16 -20.23 -3.61 25.26
N GLU A 17 -20.09 -2.70 26.22
CA GLU A 17 -20.92 -1.50 26.30
C GLU A 17 -20.75 -0.60 25.08
N LYS A 18 -19.51 -0.39 24.63
CA LYS A 18 -19.23 0.33 23.39
C LYS A 18 -19.87 -0.36 22.19
N LEU A 19 -19.68 -1.67 22.05
CA LEU A 19 -20.29 -2.45 20.96
C LEU A 19 -21.82 -2.33 20.97
N LYS A 20 -22.45 -2.41 22.15
CA LYS A 20 -23.89 -2.28 22.30
C LYS A 20 -24.38 -0.88 21.93
N SER A 21 -23.65 0.17 22.30
CA SER A 21 -23.99 1.55 21.93
C SER A 21 -23.95 1.75 20.41
N GLU A 22 -22.95 1.16 19.75
CA GLU A 22 -22.77 1.23 18.31
C GLU A 22 -23.82 0.40 17.56
N ALA A 23 -24.14 -0.80 18.07
CA ALA A 23 -25.23 -1.62 17.55
C ALA A 23 -26.58 -0.89 17.62
N GLY A 24 -26.81 -0.12 18.70
CA GLY A 24 -27.98 0.75 18.82
C GLY A 24 -28.04 1.81 17.73
N LYS A 25 -26.91 2.46 17.40
CA LYS A 25 -26.82 3.44 16.30
C LYS A 25 -27.07 2.80 14.94
N SER A 26 -26.52 1.59 14.71
CA SER A 26 -26.67 0.87 13.44
C SER A 26 -28.00 0.12 13.30
N LYS A 27 -28.88 0.18 14.32
CA LYS A 27 -30.16 -0.55 14.41
C LYS A 27 -30.00 -2.06 14.25
N ARG A 28 -28.91 -2.61 14.79
CA ARG A 28 -28.57 -4.05 14.73
C ARG A 28 -28.52 -4.65 16.13
N SER A 29 -28.56 -5.97 16.22
CA SER A 29 -28.22 -6.66 17.47
C SER A 29 -26.72 -6.55 17.74
N ALA A 30 -26.30 -6.64 19.00
CA ALA A 30 -24.87 -6.63 19.35
C ALA A 30 -24.08 -7.74 18.63
N ASN A 31 -24.69 -8.91 18.44
CA ASN A 31 -24.07 -10.01 17.69
C ASN A 31 -23.94 -9.69 16.19
N ALA A 32 -24.97 -9.07 15.59
CA ALA A 32 -24.91 -8.67 14.18
C ALA A 32 -23.89 -7.55 13.95
N GLU A 33 -23.75 -6.61 14.88
CA GLU A 33 -22.71 -5.58 14.83
C GLU A 33 -21.30 -6.18 15.00
N LEU A 34 -21.13 -7.15 15.91
CA LEU A 34 -19.87 -7.87 16.07
C LEU A 34 -19.47 -8.60 14.79
N VAL A 35 -20.40 -9.38 14.22
CA VAL A 35 -20.17 -10.11 12.97
C VAL A 35 -19.83 -9.14 11.85
N ALA A 36 -20.58 -8.06 11.67
CA ALA A 36 -20.30 -7.07 10.62
C ALA A 36 -18.93 -6.40 10.78
N ARG A 37 -18.48 -6.13 12.02
CA ARG A 37 -17.15 -5.60 12.28
C ARG A 37 -16.05 -6.63 12.01
N LEU A 38 -16.28 -7.89 12.36
CA LEU A 38 -15.33 -8.96 12.08
C LEU A 38 -15.23 -9.20 10.58
N GLU A 39 -16.35 -9.30 9.88
CA GLU A 39 -16.41 -9.39 8.41
C GLU A 39 -15.68 -8.22 7.78
N ARG A 40 -15.92 -6.98 8.25
CA ARG A 40 -15.16 -5.82 7.79
C ARG A 40 -13.68 -5.95 8.09
N SER A 41 -13.26 -6.31 9.30
CA SER A 41 -11.84 -6.41 9.64
C SER A 41 -11.10 -7.52 8.89
N LEU A 42 -11.81 -8.61 8.57
CA LEU A 42 -11.27 -9.73 7.81
C LEU A 42 -11.29 -9.41 6.30
N ALA A 43 -12.27 -8.64 5.82
CA ALA A 43 -12.29 -8.13 4.45
C ALA A 43 -11.25 -7.01 4.25
N ASP A 44 -11.09 -6.12 5.22
CA ASP A 44 -10.11 -5.02 5.28
C ASP A 44 -8.69 -5.53 5.61
N SER A 45 -8.52 -6.81 5.93
CA SER A 45 -7.21 -7.49 5.79
C SER A 45 -6.78 -7.62 4.32
N SER A 46 -7.65 -7.19 3.38
CA SER A 46 -7.27 -6.87 2.01
C SER A 46 -6.25 -5.75 2.04
N ASN A 47 -5.00 -6.10 1.71
CA ASN A 47 -3.90 -5.20 1.40
C ASN A 47 -4.30 -4.00 0.49
N GLU A 48 -5.46 -4.01 -0.17
CA GLU A 48 -5.96 -2.92 -1.00
C GLU A 48 -6.13 -1.58 -0.26
N ILE A 49 -6.56 -1.57 1.01
CA ILE A 49 -6.70 -0.30 1.76
C ILE A 49 -5.32 0.28 2.05
N ASP A 50 -4.38 -0.57 2.49
CA ASP A 50 -3.01 -0.17 2.75
C ASP A 50 -2.29 0.28 1.46
N LEU A 51 -2.51 -0.41 0.35
CA LEU A 51 -1.96 -0.04 -0.96
C LEU A 51 -2.47 1.32 -1.43
N ARG A 52 -3.78 1.60 -1.30
CA ARG A 52 -4.33 2.93 -1.67
C ARG A 52 -3.70 4.06 -0.87
N ILE A 53 -3.52 3.87 0.43
CA ILE A 53 -2.88 4.87 1.30
C ILE A 53 -1.40 5.06 0.91
N LEU A 54 -0.68 3.97 0.63
CA LEU A 54 0.70 4.02 0.16
C LEU A 54 0.82 4.79 -1.16
N PHE A 55 -0.07 4.52 -2.12
CA PHE A 55 -0.10 5.22 -3.40
C PHE A 55 -0.37 6.73 -3.25
N GLU A 56 -1.38 7.11 -2.48
CA GLU A 56 -1.73 8.52 -2.24
C GLU A 56 -0.58 9.27 -1.53
N THR A 57 0.07 8.63 -0.57
CA THR A 57 1.19 9.24 0.16
C THR A 57 2.41 9.45 -0.74
N LEU A 58 2.75 8.48 -1.58
CA LEU A 58 3.86 8.60 -2.54
C LEU A 58 3.57 9.68 -3.60
N GLU A 59 2.33 9.79 -4.10
CA GLU A 59 1.94 10.87 -5.01
C GLU A 59 2.14 12.25 -4.37
N ARG A 60 1.67 12.44 -3.14
CA ARG A 60 1.86 13.70 -2.39
C ARG A 60 3.33 14.03 -2.17
N LEU A 61 4.16 13.03 -1.89
CA LEU A 61 5.60 13.20 -1.74
C LEU A 61 6.28 13.58 -3.07
N SER A 62 5.85 12.97 -4.18
CA SER A 62 6.36 13.29 -5.52
C SER A 62 6.00 14.72 -5.96
N LEU A 63 4.82 15.21 -5.58
CA LEU A 63 4.40 16.58 -5.86
C LEU A 63 5.19 17.60 -5.03
N ARG A 64 5.49 17.27 -3.77
CA ARG A 64 6.29 18.12 -2.89
C ARG A 64 7.76 18.18 -3.31
N ASN A 65 8.31 17.07 -3.78
CA ASN A 65 9.71 16.94 -4.16
C ASN A 65 9.83 16.44 -5.61
N PRO A 66 9.62 17.30 -6.62
CA PRO A 66 9.60 16.90 -8.02
C PRO A 66 10.98 16.44 -8.54
N ALA A 67 12.07 16.77 -7.83
CA ALA A 67 13.41 16.33 -8.16
C ALA A 67 13.70 14.88 -7.68
N MET A 68 12.86 14.32 -6.80
CA MET A 68 13.05 12.97 -6.27
C MET A 68 12.09 11.99 -6.94
N ARG A 69 12.62 10.83 -7.34
CA ARG A 69 11.83 9.71 -7.82
C ARG A 69 11.54 8.77 -6.66
N TYR A 70 10.29 8.39 -6.53
CA TYR A 70 9.85 7.44 -5.51
C TYR A 70 9.43 6.15 -6.18
N SER A 71 9.79 5.03 -5.57
CA SER A 71 9.33 3.72 -5.99
C SER A 71 8.88 2.86 -4.84
N PHE A 72 7.98 1.93 -5.14
CA PHE A 72 7.57 0.88 -4.22
C PHE A 72 7.62 -0.47 -4.95
N GLY A 73 8.04 -1.51 -4.25
CA GLY A 73 8.07 -2.89 -4.74
C GLY A 73 7.27 -3.79 -3.81
N ILE A 74 6.59 -4.79 -4.36
CA ILE A 74 5.83 -5.78 -3.59
C ILE A 74 6.56 -7.13 -3.72
N ASN A 75 6.96 -7.71 -2.59
CA ASN A 75 7.58 -9.02 -2.58
C ASN A 75 6.50 -10.11 -2.55
N LEU A 76 6.30 -10.79 -3.67
CA LEU A 76 5.39 -11.94 -3.77
C LEU A 76 6.21 -13.25 -3.74
N GLY A 77 6.14 -13.97 -2.62
CA GLY A 77 6.67 -15.34 -2.53
C GLY A 77 8.19 -15.48 -2.56
N GLY A 78 8.94 -14.52 -1.99
CA GLY A 78 10.40 -14.62 -1.84
C GLY A 78 11.21 -14.30 -3.09
N LYS A 79 10.56 -13.95 -4.20
CA LYS A 79 11.20 -13.24 -5.31
C LYS A 79 10.96 -11.75 -5.13
N LEU A 80 12.04 -10.96 -5.09
CA LEU A 80 11.94 -9.52 -5.26
C LEU A 80 11.39 -9.29 -6.66
N ASP A 81 10.19 -8.71 -6.76
CA ASP A 81 9.75 -8.13 -8.02
C ASP A 81 10.50 -6.81 -8.16
N GLU A 82 11.58 -6.82 -8.96
CA GLU A 82 12.48 -5.68 -9.18
C GLU A 82 11.84 -4.59 -10.07
N ARG A 83 10.51 -4.46 -10.05
CA ARG A 83 9.76 -3.43 -10.76
C ARG A 83 9.41 -2.31 -9.78
N PRO A 84 10.31 -1.35 -9.54
CA PRO A 84 9.95 -0.13 -8.83
C PRO A 84 8.93 0.61 -9.70
N ALA A 85 7.65 0.54 -9.36
CA ALA A 85 6.69 1.44 -9.99
C ALA A 85 7.09 2.87 -9.58
N GLU A 86 7.52 3.67 -10.56
CA GLU A 86 8.08 5.00 -10.32
C GLU A 86 7.00 6.09 -10.35
N ILE A 87 7.11 7.05 -9.45
CA ILE A 87 6.32 8.29 -9.47
C ILE A 87 7.25 9.48 -9.65
N ALA A 88 6.93 10.30 -10.65
CA ALA A 88 7.54 11.61 -10.85
C ALA A 88 6.46 12.66 -11.14
N GLY A 89 6.47 13.77 -10.38
CA GLY A 89 5.53 14.88 -10.61
C GLY A 89 4.05 14.51 -10.51
N GLY A 90 3.70 13.56 -9.64
CA GLY A 90 2.31 13.08 -9.46
C GLY A 90 1.80 12.15 -10.56
N LYS A 91 2.68 11.66 -11.45
CA LYS A 91 2.31 10.69 -12.48
C LYS A 91 3.06 9.37 -12.28
N TRP A 92 2.30 8.28 -12.37
CA TRP A 92 2.81 6.91 -12.38
C TRP A 92 3.38 6.58 -13.76
N ALA A 93 4.63 6.12 -13.80
CA ALA A 93 5.21 5.50 -14.97
C ALA A 93 5.36 4.00 -14.69
N LEU A 94 4.54 3.18 -15.37
CA LEU A 94 4.74 1.73 -15.44
C LEU A 94 5.50 1.47 -16.75
N GLU A 95 6.80 1.16 -16.67
CA GLU A 95 7.52 0.74 -17.87
C GLU A 95 7.04 -0.67 -18.30
N PRO A 96 6.74 -0.88 -19.60
CA PRO A 96 6.18 -2.14 -20.10
C PRO A 96 7.22 -3.27 -20.22
N GLU A 97 8.52 -2.96 -20.16
CA GLU A 97 9.58 -3.97 -20.19
C GLU A 97 10.35 -3.99 -18.87
N PRO A 98 10.80 -5.17 -18.39
CA PRO A 98 11.64 -5.28 -17.21
C PRO A 98 13.01 -4.65 -17.51
N GLY A 99 13.10 -3.33 -17.30
CA GLY A 99 14.30 -2.55 -17.45
C GLY A 99 15.23 -2.81 -16.27
N ASP A 100 16.47 -3.18 -16.58
CA ASP A 100 17.58 -3.27 -15.64
C ASP A 100 17.93 -1.84 -15.20
N ALA A 101 17.11 -1.24 -14.33
CA ALA A 101 17.14 0.18 -13.98
C ALA A 101 18.51 0.65 -13.46
N LEU A 102 19.31 -0.29 -12.95
CA LEU A 102 20.69 -0.06 -12.56
C LEU A 102 21.60 0.16 -13.79
N ALA A 103 21.40 -0.59 -14.88
CA ALA A 103 22.16 -0.47 -16.11
C ALA A 103 21.92 0.87 -16.80
N ASP A 104 20.68 1.36 -16.84
CA ASP A 104 20.35 2.64 -17.46
C ASP A 104 20.87 3.83 -16.63
N PHE A 105 20.80 3.76 -15.30
CA PHE A 105 21.39 4.79 -14.43
C PHE A 105 22.93 4.83 -14.55
N VAL A 106 23.58 3.66 -14.62
CA VAL A 106 25.03 3.55 -14.82
C VAL A 106 25.43 4.06 -16.21
N ALA A 107 24.63 3.79 -17.24
CA ALA A 107 24.85 4.28 -18.60
C ALA A 107 24.70 5.82 -18.71
N GLU A 108 23.69 6.40 -18.05
CA GLU A 108 23.52 7.86 -18.01
C GLU A 108 24.66 8.57 -17.26
N GLN A 109 25.09 8.02 -16.11
CA GLN A 109 26.21 8.56 -15.32
C GLN A 109 27.53 8.51 -16.11
N SER A 110 27.84 7.39 -16.74
CA SER A 110 29.07 7.22 -17.51
C SER A 110 29.10 8.10 -18.78
N SER A 111 27.95 8.33 -19.42
CA SER A 111 27.85 9.28 -20.54
C SER A 111 28.13 10.75 -20.14
N LYS A 112 27.74 11.16 -18.93
CA LYS A 112 28.03 12.50 -18.38
C LYS A 112 29.50 12.67 -18.02
N VAL A 113 30.12 11.64 -17.45
CA VAL A 113 31.56 11.65 -17.12
C VAL A 113 32.42 11.79 -18.39
N VAL A 114 32.10 11.06 -19.46
CA VAL A 114 32.84 11.14 -20.74
C VAL A 114 32.70 12.51 -21.40
N ARG A 115 31.54 13.16 -21.28
CA ARG A 115 31.34 14.53 -21.81
C ARG A 115 32.09 15.59 -20.99
N SER A 116 32.21 15.42 -19.68
CA SER A 116 32.99 16.32 -18.82
C SER A 116 34.51 16.20 -19.03
N ALA A 117 35.01 15.03 -19.42
CA ALA A 117 36.43 14.80 -19.71
C ALA A 117 36.89 15.38 -21.05
N LYS A 118 35.97 15.58 -22.01
CA LYS A 118 36.26 16.20 -23.32
C LYS A 118 36.18 17.74 -23.32
N ALA A 119 35.71 18.35 -22.23
CA ALA A 119 35.42 19.78 -22.15
C ALA A 119 36.42 20.58 -21.27
N LYS A 120 37.58 19.99 -20.93
CA LYS A 120 38.65 20.69 -20.23
C LYS A 120 39.79 20.96 -21.23
N PRO A 121 40.04 22.23 -21.61
CA PRO A 121 41.12 22.61 -22.53
C PRO A 121 42.50 22.44 -21.88
#